data_AF-A0A964NFY2-F1
#
_entry.id   AF-A0A964NFY2-F1
#
_cell.length_a   1.000
_cell.length_b   1.000
_cell.length_c   1.000
_cell.angle_alpha   90.00
_cell.angle_beta   90.00
_cell.angle_gamma   90.00
#
_symmetry.space_group_name_H-M   'P 1'
#
loop_
_entity.id
_entity.type
_entity.pdbx_description
1 polymer ?
#
loop_
_entity_poly.entity_id
_entity_poly.type
_entity_poly.pdbx_seq_one_letter_code
_entity_poly.pdbx_strand_id
1 'polypeptide(L)' 'QYVRNTLGMSVCCIAQLSDLLTYLSTQTGNQMGQHLPKVQAYRDRYGV' A
#
# COMPACT_ATOMS: atom_id res chain seq x y z
N GLN A 1 12.83 -3.53 5.22
CA GLN A 1 12.19 -3.71 6.54
C GLN A 1 13.17 -3.46 7.69
N TYR A 2 13.57 -2.21 7.94
CA TYR A 2 14.62 -1.88 8.91
C TYR A 2 14.26 -2.27 10.36
N VAL A 3 13.02 -2.03 10.79
CA VAL A 3 12.59 -2.34 12.17
C VAL A 3 12.55 -3.86 12.43
N ARG A 4 12.09 -4.64 11.44
CA ARG A 4 12.04 -6.11 11.58
C ARG A 4 13.43 -6.74 11.53
N ASN A 5 14.29 -6.29 10.61
CA ASN A 5 15.61 -6.88 10.39
C ASN A 5 16.69 -6.37 11.35
N THR A 6 16.59 -5.12 11.83
CA THR A 6 17.62 -4.51 12.69
C THR A 6 17.28 -4.63 14.17
N LEU A 7 15.99 -4.61 14.53
CA LEU A 7 15.56 -4.62 15.94
C LEU A 7 14.93 -5.95 16.38
N GLY A 8 14.70 -6.90 15.45
CA GLY A 8 14.14 -8.22 15.75
C GLY A 8 12.69 -8.18 16.25
N MET A 9 12.01 -7.06 16.09
CA MET A 9 10.65 -6.84 16.60
C MET A 9 9.60 -7.10 15.52
N SER A 10 8.49 -7.70 15.94
CA SER A 10 7.32 -7.87 15.08
C SER A 10 6.68 -6.51 14.77
N VAL A 11 6.73 -6.09 13.51
CA VAL A 11 6.02 -4.89 13.05
C VAL A 11 4.55 -5.26 12.91
N CYS A 12 3.69 -4.66 13.73
CA CYS A 12 2.24 -4.72 13.57
C CYS A 12 1.78 -3.49 12.79
N CYS A 13 1.25 -3.70 11.58
CA CYS A 13 0.66 -2.63 10.78
C CYS A 13 -0.86 -2.69 10.92
N ILE A 14 -1.49 -1.53 11.16
CA ILE A 14 -2.96 -1.41 11.20
C ILE A 14 -3.56 -1.73 9.83
N ALA A 15 -2.85 -1.37 8.74
CA ALA A 15 -3.16 -1.73 7.37
C ALA A 15 -1.88 -1.74 6.54
N GLN A 16 -1.84 -2.58 5.51
CA GLN A 16 -0.79 -2.60 4.51
C GLN A 16 -1.19 -1.81 3.27
N LEU A 17 -0.21 -1.48 2.41
CA LEU A 17 -0.46 -0.79 1.14
C LEU A 17 -1.43 -1.58 0.25
N SER A 18 -1.41 -2.92 0.32
CA SER A 18 -2.40 -3.78 -0.35
C SER A 18 -3.83 -3.49 0.11
N ASP A 19 -4.05 -3.33 1.41
CA ASP A 19 -5.38 -3.07 1.97
C ASP A 19 -5.89 -1.69 1.52
N LEU A 20 -5.00 -0.70 1.46
CA LEU A 20 -5.31 0.63 0.93
C LEU A 20 -5.66 0.57 -0.56
N LEU A 21 -4.93 -0.21 -1.36
CA LEU A 21 -5.21 -0.38 -2.79
C LEU A 21 -6.55 -1.09 -3.01
N THR A 22 -6.85 -2.12 -2.23
CA THR A 22 -8.16 -2.78 -2.25
C THR A 22 -9.27 -1.80 -1.90
N TYR A 23 -9.11 -1.00 -0.84
CA TYR A 23 -10.09 0.03 -0.45
C TYR A 23 -10.32 1.07 -1.57
N LEU A 24 -9.25 1.54 -2.22
CA LEU A 24 -9.35 2.47 -3.34
C LEU A 24 -10.03 1.84 -4.57
N SER A 25 -9.85 0.54 -4.79
CA SER A 25 -10.50 -0.18 -5.90
C SER A 25 -11.99 -0.41 -5.70
N THR A 26 -12.45 -0.52 -4.45
CA THR A 26 -13.87 -0.74 -4.12
C THR A 26 -14.73 0.53 -4.18
N GLN A 27 -14.10 1.71 -4.25
CA GLN A 27 -14.82 3.00 -4.27
C GLN A 27 -15.20 3.40 -5.71
N THR A 28 -16.26 2.80 -6.24
CA THR A 28 -16.77 3.12 -7.58
C THR A 28 -17.38 4.53 -7.61
N GLY A 29 -16.86 5.43 -8.44
CA GLY A 29 -17.40 6.79 -8.65
C GLY A 29 -16.71 7.90 -7.85
N ASN A 30 -15.67 7.60 -7.08
CA ASN A 30 -14.94 8.62 -6.33
C ASN A 30 -13.69 9.10 -7.11
N GLN A 31 -13.35 10.40 -7.03
CA GLN A 31 -12.17 10.97 -7.69
C GLN A 31 -10.87 10.24 -7.32
N MET A 32 -10.85 9.53 -6.19
CA MET A 32 -9.76 8.67 -5.74
C MET A 32 -9.36 7.56 -6.73
N GLY A 33 -10.29 7.04 -7.55
CA GLY A 33 -10.00 6.01 -8.55
C GLY A 33 -8.96 6.45 -9.60
N GLN A 34 -8.83 7.76 -9.86
CA GLN A 34 -7.84 8.29 -10.80
C GLN A 34 -6.39 8.18 -10.30
N HIS A 35 -6.19 8.01 -8.99
CA HIS A 35 -4.86 7.88 -8.39
C HIS A 35 -4.41 6.42 -8.35
N LEU A 36 -5.34 5.46 -8.45
CA LEU A 36 -5.07 4.02 -8.39
C LEU A 36 -4.02 3.57 -9.42
N PRO A 37 -4.09 3.97 -10.71
CA PRO A 37 -3.07 3.60 -11.70
C PRO A 37 -1.68 4.16 -11.37
N LYS A 38 -1.61 5.37 -10.79
CA LYS A 38 -0.34 6.01 -10.43
C LYS A 38 0.32 5.33 -9.23
N VAL A 39 -0.47 4.98 -8.22
CA VAL A 39 0.03 4.24 -7.04
C VAL A 39 0.44 2.83 -7.42
N GLN A 40 -0.32 2.18 -8.31
CA GLN A 40 0.01 0.87 -8.86
C GLN A 40 1.36 0.89 -9.61
N ALA A 41 1.57 1.85 -10.50
CA ALA A 41 2.83 2.01 -11.23
C ALA A 41 4.02 2.31 -10.29
N TYR A 42 3.81 3.11 -9.24
CA TYR A 42 4.84 3.37 -8.24
C TYR A 42 5.20 2.11 -7.45
N ARG A 43 4.19 1.33 -7.04
CA ARG A 43 4.38 0.03 -6.36
C ARG A 43 5.13 -0.95 -7.25
N ASP A 44 4.75 -1.07 -8.52
CA ASP A 44 5.41 -2.02 -9.43
C ASP A 44 6.88 -1.63 -9.69
N ARG A 45 7.22 -0.34 -9.53
CA ARG A 45 8.60 0.17 -9.67
C ARG A 45 9.44 0.09 -8.39
N TYR A 46 8.83 0.20 -7.20
CA TYR A 46 9.54 0.37 -5.93
C TYR A 46 9.05 -0.53 -4.79
N GLY A 47 8.13 -1.45 -5.05
CA GLY A 47 7.64 -2.41 -4.06
C GLY A 47 8.77 -3.32 -3.60
N VAL A 48 9.07 -3.30 -2.30
CA VAL A 48 10.13 -4.06 -1.62
C VAL A 48 9.57 -5.13 -0.69
#